data_AF-A0A2D6RF45-F1
#
_entry.id   AF-A0A2D6RF45-F1
#
_cell.length_a   1.000
_cell.length_b   1.000
_cell.length_c   1.000
_cell.angle_alpha   90.00
_cell.angle_beta   90.00
_cell.angle_gamma   90.00
#
_symmetry.space_group_name_H-M   'P 1'
#
loop_
_entity.id
_entity.type
_entity.pdbx_description
1 polymer ?
#
loop_
_entity_poly.entity_id
_entity_poly.type
_entity_poly.pdbx_seq_one_letter_code
_entity_poly.pdbx_strand_id
1 'polypeptide(L)'
;MKLTKKEAEKIFLKNKLGKVESVKKIEIGFTNRIYLLNDKFILKICEDKSNEKNFEKEAFFYNFFKNKLPVPKITVYDNSNKIYNRHYIIYSKI
;
A
#
# COMPACT_ATOMS: atom_id res chain seq x y z
N MET A 1 -7.25 6.27 -12.08
CA MET A 1 -7.74 4.87 -12.21
C MET A 1 -8.12 4.32 -10.83
N LYS A 2 -9.39 3.97 -10.59
CA LYS A 2 -9.82 3.42 -9.29
C LYS A 2 -9.30 1.99 -9.16
N LEU A 3 -8.80 1.60 -7.98
CA LEU A 3 -8.44 0.21 -7.70
C LEU A 3 -9.70 -0.67 -7.78
N THR A 4 -9.64 -1.72 -8.59
CA THR A 4 -10.69 -2.72 -8.72
C THR A 4 -10.51 -3.82 -7.68
N LYS A 5 -11.60 -4.53 -7.35
CA LYS A 5 -11.53 -5.69 -6.44
C LYS A 5 -10.57 -6.78 -6.94
N LYS A 6 -10.57 -7.05 -8.25
CA LYS A 6 -9.65 -8.02 -8.89
C LYS A 6 -8.18 -7.65 -8.72
N GLU A 7 -7.85 -6.37 -8.82
CA GLU A 7 -6.48 -5.89 -8.58
C GLU A 7 -6.09 -6.04 -7.11
N ALA A 8 -6.99 -5.71 -6.17
CA ALA A 8 -6.75 -5.93 -4.75
C ALA A 8 -6.54 -7.43 -4.43
N GLU A 9 -7.35 -8.32 -5.00
CA GLU A 9 -7.22 -9.77 -4.86
C GLU A 9 -5.89 -10.28 -5.42
N LYS A 10 -5.45 -9.77 -6.58
CA LYS A 10 -4.14 -10.10 -7.17
C LYS A 10 -3.01 -9.70 -6.22
N ILE A 11 -3.07 -8.50 -5.65
CA ILE A 11 -2.09 -8.00 -4.68
C ILE A 11 -2.06 -8.90 -3.43
N PHE A 12 -3.23 -9.24 -2.87
CA PHE A 12 -3.32 -10.10 -1.68
C PHE A 12 -2.79 -11.51 -1.93
N LEU A 13 -3.16 -12.11 -3.06
CA LEU A 13 -2.72 -13.45 -3.44
C LEU A 13 -1.20 -13.51 -3.59
N LYS A 14 -0.60 -12.54 -4.29
CA LYS A 14 0.85 -12.50 -4.50
C LYS A 14 1.65 -12.26 -3.22
N ASN A 15 1.06 -11.58 -2.24
CA ASN A 15 1.69 -11.29 -0.96
C ASN A 15 1.23 -12.21 0.18
N LYS A 16 0.48 -13.28 -0.12
CA LYS A 16 -0.03 -14.25 0.88
C LYS A 16 -0.82 -13.61 2.02
N LEU A 17 -1.59 -12.55 1.73
CA LEU A 17 -2.38 -11.80 2.72
C LEU A 17 -3.80 -12.37 2.94
N GLY A 18 -4.12 -13.51 2.32
CA GLY A 18 -5.43 -14.15 2.39
C GLY A 18 -6.39 -13.65 1.30
N LYS A 19 -7.69 -13.61 1.61
CA LYS A 19 -8.76 -13.20 0.68
C LYS A 19 -9.14 -11.74 0.90
N VAL A 20 -9.55 -11.06 -0.16
CA VAL A 20 -10.13 -9.70 -0.07
C VAL A 20 -11.64 -9.81 0.11
N GLU A 21 -12.11 -9.42 1.28
CA GLU A 21 -13.52 -9.40 1.67
C GLU A 21 -14.13 -8.01 1.41
N SER A 22 -13.39 -6.94 1.74
CA SER A 22 -13.83 -5.56 1.58
C SER A 22 -12.73 -4.66 1.00
N VAL A 23 -13.15 -3.69 0.18
CA VAL A 23 -12.28 -2.64 -0.38
C VAL A 23 -13.00 -1.30 -0.22
N LYS A 24 -12.52 -0.46 0.69
CA LYS A 24 -13.06 0.89 0.91
C LYS A 24 -12.00 1.92 0.54
N LYS A 25 -12.35 2.86 -0.31
CA LYS A 25 -11.50 4.01 -0.59
C LYS A 25 -11.57 4.98 0.60
N ILE A 26 -10.43 5.31 1.20
CA ILE A 26 -10.39 6.24 2.35
C ILE A 26 -10.09 7.65 1.85
N GLU A 27 -9.06 7.80 1.01
CA GLU A 27 -8.57 9.13 0.66
C GLU A 27 -7.93 9.15 -0.73
N ILE A 28 -7.92 10.34 -1.33
CA ILE A 28 -7.13 10.70 -2.50
C ILE A 28 -6.25 11.87 -2.06
N GLY A 29 -4.99 11.61 -1.78
CA GLY A 29 -3.99 12.69 -1.75
C GLY A 29 -3.60 13.08 -3.17
N PHE A 30 -2.91 14.21 -3.33
CA PHE A 30 -2.39 14.65 -4.63
C PHE A 30 -1.44 13.63 -5.27
N THR A 31 -0.61 12.96 -4.46
CA THR A 31 0.40 12.01 -4.93
C THR A 31 0.03 10.55 -4.73
N ASN A 32 -0.95 10.26 -3.86
CA ASN A 32 -1.24 8.91 -3.39
C ASN A 32 -2.73 8.62 -3.30
N ARG A 33 -3.13 7.37 -3.59
CA ARG A 33 -4.48 6.86 -3.26
C ARG A 33 -4.40 5.86 -2.12
N ILE A 34 -5.37 5.96 -1.20
CA ILE A 34 -5.40 5.15 0.02
C ILE A 34 -6.69 4.34 0.07
N TYR A 35 -6.55 3.03 0.26
CA TYR A 35 -7.63 2.08 0.39
C TYR A 35 -7.51 1.32 1.73
N LEU A 36 -8.65 1.07 2.37
CA LEU A 36 -8.82 0.14 3.48
C LEU A 36 -9.27 -1.21 2.92
N LEU A 37 -8.52 -2.26 3.22
CA LEU A 37 -8.79 -3.63 2.81
C LEU A 37 -9.10 -4.47 4.04
N ASN A 38 -10.24 -5.17 4.01
CA ASN A 38 -10.75 -6.04 5.08
C ASN A 38 -10.82 -5.34 6.46
N ASP A 39 -10.99 -4.02 6.48
CA ASP A 39 -10.95 -3.18 7.69
C ASP A 39 -9.68 -3.31 8.55
N LYS A 40 -8.64 -3.95 8.02
CA LYS A 40 -7.40 -4.33 8.74
C LYS A 40 -6.14 -3.76 8.10
N PHE A 41 -6.13 -3.60 6.79
CA PHE A 41 -4.95 -3.19 6.04
C PHE A 41 -5.17 -1.87 5.33
N ILE A 42 -4.18 -1.01 5.35
CA ILE A 42 -4.11 0.18 4.51
C ILE A 42 -3.23 -0.16 3.31
N LEU A 43 -3.80 -0.02 2.11
CA LEU A 43 -3.09 -0.05 0.84
C LEU A 43 -2.91 1.37 0.34
N LYS A 44 -1.65 1.83 0.29
CA LYS A 44 -1.25 3.12 -0.27
C LYS A 44 -0.63 2.88 -1.64
N ILE A 45 -1.11 3.58 -2.67
CA ILE A 45 -0.63 3.48 -4.05
C ILE A 45 -0.06 4.83 -4.48
N CYS A 46 1.16 4.83 -5.02
CA CYS A 46 1.79 6.02 -5.61
C CYS A 46 1.18 6.29 -6.99
N GLU A 47 0.40 7.36 -7.11
CA GLU A 47 -0.24 7.72 -8.39
C GLU A 47 0.69 8.56 -9.27
N ASP A 48 1.55 9.35 -8.64
CA ASP A 48 2.52 10.21 -9.30
C ASP A 48 3.87 9.50 -9.45
N LYS A 49 4.30 9.26 -10.70
CA LYS A 49 5.58 8.62 -10.99
C LYS A 49 6.77 9.48 -10.53
N SER A 50 6.63 10.81 -10.60
CA SER A 50 7.69 11.72 -10.15
C SER A 50 7.95 11.60 -8.65
N ASN A 51 6.95 11.12 -7.89
CA ASN A 51 7.02 10.92 -6.45
C ASN A 51 7.53 9.52 -6.03
N GLU A 52 7.82 8.60 -6.97
CA GLU A 52 8.22 7.22 -6.65
C GLU A 52 9.46 7.14 -5.74
N LYS A 53 10.44 8.03 -5.93
CA LYS A 53 11.64 8.10 -5.06
C LYS A 53 11.30 8.51 -3.62
N ASN A 54 10.36 9.42 -3.43
CA ASN A 54 9.91 9.81 -2.09
C ASN A 54 9.07 8.70 -1.44
N PHE A 55 8.30 7.99 -2.25
CA PHE A 55 7.51 6.83 -1.80
C PHE A 55 8.41 5.68 -1.32
N GLU A 56 9.53 5.43 -2.01
CA GLU A 56 10.56 4.50 -1.55
C GLU A 56 11.22 4.95 -0.24
N LYS A 57 11.59 6.23 -0.12
CA LYS A 57 12.11 6.80 1.12
C LYS A 57 11.12 6.65 2.28
N GLU A 58 9.84 6.85 2.04
CA GLU A 58 8.79 6.64 3.05
C GLU A 58 8.78 5.18 3.53
N ALA A 59 8.81 4.21 2.61
CA ALA A 59 8.89 2.80 2.95
C ALA A 59 10.15 2.46 3.76
N PHE A 60 11.29 3.02 3.37
CA PHE A 60 12.55 2.89 4.10
C PHE A 60 12.44 3.43 5.52
N PHE A 61 11.95 4.66 5.70
CA PHE A 61 11.84 5.29 7.02
C PHE A 61 10.87 4.56 7.94
N TYR A 62 9.71 4.13 7.46
CA TYR A 62 8.78 3.32 8.25
C TYR A 62 9.44 2.03 8.73
N ASN A 63 10.17 1.33 7.86
CA ASN A 63 10.87 0.12 8.26
C ASN A 63 12.04 0.41 9.24
N PHE A 64 12.76 1.52 9.06
CA PHE A 64 13.87 1.92 9.93
C PHE A 64 13.39 2.32 11.34
N PHE A 65 12.26 3.04 11.44
CA PHE A 65 11.73 3.56 12.69
C PHE A 65 10.70 2.65 13.38
N LYS A 66 10.30 1.52 12.79
CA LYS A 66 9.24 0.63 13.32
C LYS A 66 9.41 0.17 14.78
N ASN A 67 10.65 0.15 15.28
CA ASN A 67 11.00 -0.26 16.65
C ASN A 67 11.35 0.93 17.56
N LYS A 68 11.32 2.16 17.03
CA LYS A 68 11.75 3.39 17.72
C LYS A 68 10.60 4.37 17.90
N LEU A 69 9.64 4.38 16.97
CA LEU A 69 8.53 5.32 16.94
C LEU A 69 7.23 4.57 16.56
N PRO A 70 6.06 5.08 16.96
CA PRO A 70 4.77 4.55 16.53
C PRO A 70 4.51 4.91 15.06
N VAL A 71 5.21 4.22 14.15
CA VAL A 71 5.06 4.35 12.69
C VAL A 71 4.31 3.15 12.10
N PRO A 72 3.70 3.30 10.92
CA PRO A 72 3.07 2.18 10.23
C PRO A 72 4.01 0.98 10.06
N LYS A 73 3.54 -0.20 10.46
CA LYS A 73 4.29 -1.45 10.26
C LYS A 73 4.03 -1.99 8.86
N ILE A 74 4.97 -1.75 7.96
CA ILE A 74 4.90 -2.23 6.59
C ILE A 74 4.89 -3.76 6.57
N THR A 75 3.85 -4.32 5.98
CA THR A 75 3.73 -5.75 5.65
C THR A 75 4.28 -6.01 4.26
N VAL A 76 4.01 -5.10 3.31
CA VAL A 76 4.44 -5.23 1.92
C VAL A 76 4.89 -3.88 1.39
N TYR A 77 6.00 -3.88 0.67
CA TYR A 77 6.37 -2.80 -0.24
C TYR A 77 6.76 -3.42 -1.59
N ASP A 78 6.17 -2.92 -2.67
CA ASP A 78 6.50 -3.34 -4.03
C ASP A 78 6.71 -2.12 -4.92
N ASN A 79 7.88 -2.07 -5.54
CA ASN A 79 8.28 -1.11 -6.56
C ASN A 79 8.62 -1.78 -7.89
N SER A 80 8.23 -3.05 -8.06
CA SER A 80 8.59 -3.85 -9.23
C SER A 80 7.75 -3.49 -10.46
N ASN A 81 6.59 -2.87 -10.23
CA ASN A 81 5.54 -2.65 -11.23
C ASN A 81 4.97 -3.94 -11.87
N LYS A 82 5.28 -5.13 -11.32
CA LYS A 82 4.86 -6.43 -11.87
C LYS A 82 3.50 -6.90 -11.33
N ILE A 83 3.28 -6.76 -10.02
CA ILE A 83 2.03 -7.17 -9.39
C ILE A 83 0.93 -6.15 -9.72
N TYR A 84 1.27 -4.87 -9.57
CA TYR A 84 0.45 -3.72 -9.91
C TYR A 84 1.31 -2.70 -10.64
N ASN A 85 0.78 -1.96 -11.61
CA ASN A 85 1.57 -1.06 -12.48
C ASN A 85 1.98 0.27 -11.80
N ARG A 86 2.06 0.28 -10.46
CA ARG A 86 2.44 1.41 -9.61
C ARG A 86 3.09 0.88 -8.35
N HIS A 87 3.94 1.70 -7.74
CA HIS A 87 4.50 1.40 -6.42
C HIS A 87 3.39 1.41 -5.37
N TYR A 88 3.43 0.45 -4.45
CA TYR A 88 2.46 0.39 -3.37
C TYR A 88 3.08 -0.11 -2.05
N ILE A 89 2.47 0.33 -0.95
CA ILE A 89 2.78 -0.11 0.40
C ILE A 89 1.49 -0.66 1.03
N ILE A 90 1.62 -1.78 1.74
CA ILE A 90 0.58 -2.32 2.63
C ILE A 90 1.10 -2.30 4.05
N TYR A 91 0.31 -1.76 4.96
CA TYR A 91 0.56 -1.80 6.40
C TYR A 91 -0.73 -2.06 7.18
N SER A 92 -0.58 -2.57 8.40
CA SER A 92 -1.71 -2.74 9.31
C SER A 92 -2.29 -1.38 9.70
N LYS A 93 -3.62 -1.26 9.70
CA LYS A 93 -4.31 -0.11 10.28
C LYS A 93 -4.00 -0.07 11.79
N ILE A 94 -3.61 1.10 12.29
CA ILE A 94 -3.36 1.39 13.71
C ILE A 94 -4.68 1.76 14.37
#